data_AF-A0A7X1H328-F1
#
_entry.id   AF-A0A7X1H328-F1
#
_cell.length_a   1.000
_cell.length_b   1.000
_cell.length_c   1.000
_cell.angle_alpha   90.00
_cell.angle_beta   90.00
_cell.angle_gamma   90.00
#
_symmetry.space_group_name_H-M   'P 1'
#
loop_
_entity.id
_entity.type
_entity.pdbx_description
1 polymer ?
#
loop_
_entity_poly.entity_id
_entity_poly.type
_entity_poly.pdbx_seq_one_letter_code
_entity_poly.pdbx_strand_id
1 'polypeptide(L)'
;MKPKQTNQITECSRCGTCCLKGGPALHEADRQIIDNGILPLTSLYTIRKGELARDHINGGLVQLPAEILKIKSLKKSTTCMYFNEMDKQCSIYDHRPIECRTLECWNTRAIESMYSRNRLTRKMLLKKVGWLIELVETHESECGLDKIQHLVNDREAGDPGASIDLMQLINYDLHFRNLVMEKGKIALEMLDFLFGRPLSVIISTQFGVKIDKKKPDSF
;
A
#
# COMPACT_ATOMS: atom_id res chain seq x y z
N MET A 1 -51.87 3.44 -12.58
CA MET A 1 -50.42 3.71 -12.52
C MET A 1 -49.75 2.54 -11.82
N LYS A 2 -48.85 1.81 -12.49
CA LYS A 2 -48.08 0.74 -11.82
C LYS A 2 -47.09 1.39 -10.85
N PRO A 3 -46.93 0.89 -9.61
CA PRO A 3 -45.96 1.45 -8.69
C PRO A 3 -44.55 1.25 -9.25
N LYS A 4 -43.75 2.32 -9.31
CA LYS A 4 -42.32 2.24 -9.60
C LYS A 4 -41.67 1.46 -8.46
N GLN A 5 -41.30 0.22 -8.74
CA GLN A 5 -40.50 -0.60 -7.85
C GLN A 5 -39.13 0.07 -7.73
N THR A 6 -38.91 0.84 -6.66
CA THR A 6 -37.58 1.32 -6.29
C THR A 6 -36.83 0.12 -5.74
N ASN A 7 -36.02 -0.54 -6.57
CA ASN A 7 -35.06 -1.52 -6.09
C ASN A 7 -34.10 -0.82 -5.13
N GLN A 8 -34.38 -0.92 -3.83
CA GLN A 8 -33.44 -0.52 -2.79
C GLN A 8 -32.28 -1.50 -2.84
N ILE A 9 -31.10 -0.99 -3.17
CA ILE A 9 -29.87 -1.77 -3.09
C ILE A 9 -29.52 -1.84 -1.60
N THR A 10 -29.46 -3.03 -1.04
CA THR A 10 -29.14 -3.28 0.38
C THR A 10 -27.82 -4.03 0.55
N GLU A 11 -27.23 -4.51 -0.54
CA GLU A 11 -25.99 -5.27 -0.53
C GLU A 11 -25.15 -5.03 -1.79
N CYS A 12 -23.91 -5.54 -1.77
CA CYS A 12 -23.01 -5.43 -2.91
C CYS A 12 -23.51 -6.28 -4.09
N SER A 13 -23.94 -5.62 -5.17
CA SER A 13 -24.39 -6.25 -6.43
C SER A 13 -23.29 -6.90 -7.27
N ARG A 14 -22.05 -6.98 -6.74
CA ARG A 14 -20.89 -7.57 -7.42
C ARG A 14 -20.59 -6.95 -8.79
N CYS A 15 -20.91 -5.67 -8.97
CA CYS A 15 -20.71 -4.97 -10.24
C CYS A 15 -19.23 -4.73 -10.61
N GLY A 16 -18.31 -4.82 -9.64
CA GLY A 16 -16.87 -4.62 -9.83
C GLY A 16 -16.40 -3.17 -9.76
N THR A 17 -17.29 -2.17 -9.76
CA THR A 17 -16.91 -0.74 -9.83
C THR A 17 -15.92 -0.31 -8.75
N CYS A 18 -16.07 -0.79 -7.50
CA CYS A 18 -15.11 -0.50 -6.44
C CYS A 18 -13.85 -1.36 -6.54
N CYS A 19 -14.00 -2.64 -6.88
CA CYS A 19 -12.88 -3.58 -7.03
C CYS A 19 -11.87 -3.13 -8.10
N LEU A 20 -12.35 -2.53 -9.20
CA LEU A 20 -11.49 -2.00 -10.28
C LEU A 20 -10.66 -0.79 -9.83
N LYS A 21 -11.08 -0.08 -8.78
CA LYS A 21 -10.36 1.09 -8.25
C LYS A 21 -9.21 0.74 -7.31
N GLY A 22 -9.19 -0.48 -6.76
CA GLY A 22 -8.18 -0.88 -5.78
C GLY A 22 -8.70 -1.84 -4.73
N GLY A 23 -7.76 -2.51 -4.08
CA GLY A 23 -8.03 -3.21 -2.83
C GLY A 23 -8.35 -2.24 -1.69
N PRO A 24 -9.15 -2.69 -0.70
CA PRO A 24 -9.42 -1.92 0.52
C PRO A 24 -8.15 -1.72 1.34
N ALA A 25 -8.18 -0.69 2.17
CA ALA A 25 -7.23 -0.53 3.25
C ALA A 25 -7.72 -1.26 4.51
N LEU A 26 -6.79 -1.76 5.32
CA LEU A 26 -7.09 -2.71 6.39
C LEU A 26 -7.24 -2.02 7.75
N HIS A 27 -8.16 -2.55 8.53
CA HIS A 27 -8.51 -2.09 9.87
C HIS A 27 -8.36 -3.22 10.87
N GLU A 28 -8.34 -2.90 12.16
CA GLU A 28 -8.23 -3.90 13.23
C GLU A 28 -9.30 -5.00 13.13
N ALA A 29 -10.49 -4.65 12.63
CA ALA A 29 -11.57 -5.60 12.34
C ALA A 29 -11.18 -6.70 11.33
N ASP A 30 -10.16 -6.47 10.50
CA ASP A 30 -9.64 -7.42 9.50
C ASP A 30 -8.56 -8.34 10.09
N ARG A 31 -8.20 -8.20 11.36
CA ARG A 31 -7.12 -8.97 11.96
C ARG A 31 -7.34 -10.48 11.85
N GLN A 32 -8.56 -10.94 12.10
CA GLN A 32 -8.88 -12.36 12.13
C GLN A 32 -8.75 -13.04 10.76
N ILE A 33 -9.09 -12.35 9.65
CA ILE A 33 -8.94 -12.92 8.30
C ILE A 33 -7.46 -13.06 7.91
N ILE A 34 -6.56 -12.25 8.49
CA ILE A 34 -5.11 -12.36 8.29
C ILE A 34 -4.55 -13.48 9.15
N ASP A 35 -4.88 -13.52 10.45
CA ASP A 35 -4.38 -14.55 11.37
C ASP A 35 -4.80 -15.97 10.95
N ASN A 36 -5.98 -16.11 10.32
CA ASN A 36 -6.48 -17.37 9.78
C ASN A 36 -5.87 -17.73 8.40
N GLY A 37 -5.00 -16.89 7.84
CA GLY A 37 -4.35 -17.14 6.54
C GLY A 37 -5.24 -16.95 5.31
N ILE A 38 -6.48 -16.49 5.47
CA ILE A 38 -7.41 -16.21 4.36
C ILE A 38 -6.88 -15.03 3.54
N LEU A 39 -6.35 -14.02 4.23
CA LEU A 39 -5.66 -12.88 3.64
C LEU A 39 -4.16 -12.94 4.00
N PRO A 40 -3.34 -13.66 3.22
CA PRO A 40 -1.91 -13.79 3.50
C PRO A 40 -1.20 -12.44 3.36
N LEU A 41 -0.14 -12.24 4.15
CA LEU A 41 0.66 -11.00 4.14
C LEU A 41 1.30 -10.72 2.76
N THR A 42 1.55 -11.74 1.94
CA THR A 42 2.05 -11.62 0.56
C THR A 42 1.08 -10.90 -0.38
N SER A 43 -0.21 -10.87 -0.04
CA SER A 43 -1.25 -10.13 -0.77
C SER A 43 -1.37 -8.68 -0.33
N LEU A 44 -0.57 -8.25 0.65
CA LEU A 44 -0.63 -6.91 1.24
C LEU A 44 0.56 -6.06 0.79
N TYR A 45 0.36 -4.76 0.77
CA TYR A 45 1.44 -3.80 0.68
C TYR A 45 1.25 -2.66 1.66
N THR A 46 2.35 -1.99 1.97
CA THR A 46 2.37 -0.84 2.86
C THR A 46 2.53 0.44 2.05
N ILE A 47 1.64 1.40 2.29
CA ILE A 47 1.89 2.81 1.98
C ILE A 47 2.47 3.42 3.25
N ARG A 48 3.73 3.85 3.19
CA ARG A 48 4.50 4.26 4.37
C ARG A 48 4.06 5.66 4.84
N LYS A 49 4.36 5.94 6.11
CA LYS A 49 4.26 7.29 6.65
C LYS A 49 5.06 8.26 5.77
N GLY A 50 4.49 9.43 5.46
CA GLY A 50 5.11 10.44 4.62
C GLY A 50 4.93 10.23 3.11
N GLU A 51 4.40 9.09 2.66
CA GLU A 51 4.02 8.93 1.25
C GLU A 51 2.78 9.76 0.91
N LEU A 52 2.68 10.24 -0.33
CA LEU A 52 1.46 10.84 -0.87
C LEU A 52 0.45 9.75 -1.23
N ALA A 53 -0.77 9.92 -0.73
CA ALA A 53 -1.92 9.12 -1.08
C ALA A 53 -3.08 10.01 -1.50
N ARG A 54 -3.98 9.47 -2.33
CA ARG A 54 -5.20 10.18 -2.71
C ARG A 54 -6.20 10.14 -1.56
N ASP A 55 -6.63 11.29 -1.08
CA ASP A 55 -7.72 11.39 -0.13
C ASP A 55 -9.04 11.20 -0.89
N HIS A 56 -9.74 10.10 -0.60
CA HIS A 56 -11.00 9.77 -1.26
C HIS A 56 -12.20 10.51 -0.67
N ILE A 57 -12.05 11.16 0.48
CA ILE A 57 -13.09 11.95 1.16
C ILE A 57 -12.99 13.40 0.75
N ASN A 58 -11.83 14.03 0.98
CA ASN A 58 -11.66 15.46 0.74
C ASN A 58 -11.17 15.77 -0.69
N GLY A 59 -10.73 14.75 -1.43
CA GLY A 59 -10.08 14.91 -2.73
C GLY A 59 -8.62 15.36 -2.59
N GLY A 60 -7.88 15.32 -3.70
CA GLY A 60 -6.47 15.70 -3.75
C GLY A 60 -5.50 14.63 -3.23
N LEU A 61 -4.23 15.02 -3.14
CA LEU A 61 -3.16 14.22 -2.56
C LEU A 61 -2.84 14.74 -1.16
N VAL A 62 -2.69 13.83 -0.21
CA VAL A 62 -2.32 14.13 1.17
C VAL A 62 -1.09 13.34 1.55
N GLN A 63 -0.21 13.95 2.34
CA GLN A 63 0.90 13.25 2.97
C GLN A 63 0.37 12.44 4.14
N LEU A 64 0.68 11.15 4.17
CA LEU A 64 0.15 10.26 5.19
C LEU A 64 0.83 10.48 6.55
N PRO A 65 0.07 10.75 7.63
CA PRO A 65 0.64 10.91 8.97
C PRO A 65 1.07 9.58 9.60
N ALA A 66 0.56 8.46 9.09
CA ALA A 66 0.83 7.10 9.52
C ALA A 66 0.76 6.14 8.33
N GLU A 67 1.29 4.92 8.50
CA GLU A 67 1.21 3.90 7.45
C GLU A 67 -0.22 3.42 7.19
N ILE A 68 -0.47 2.95 5.96
CA ILE A 68 -1.70 2.28 5.57
C ILE A 68 -1.36 0.92 4.96
N LEU A 69 -1.90 -0.14 5.53
CA LEU A 69 -1.87 -1.48 4.95
C LEU A 69 -3.03 -1.66 3.97
N LYS A 70 -2.74 -2.12 2.76
CA LYS A 70 -3.73 -2.33 1.71
C LYS A 70 -3.57 -3.67 1.00
N ILE A 71 -4.67 -4.19 0.47
CA ILE A 71 -4.63 -5.31 -0.48
C ILE A 71 -4.03 -4.84 -1.80
N LYS A 72 -3.09 -5.62 -2.36
CA LYS A 72 -2.44 -5.33 -3.64
C LYS A 72 -3.43 -5.35 -4.81
N SER A 73 -3.08 -4.59 -5.84
CA SER A 73 -3.73 -4.66 -7.14
C SER A 73 -3.04 -5.67 -8.06
N LEU A 74 -3.74 -6.11 -9.10
CA LEU A 74 -3.17 -6.88 -10.20
C LEU A 74 -2.02 -6.09 -10.85
N LYS A 75 -1.02 -6.81 -11.36
CA LYS A 75 0.16 -6.20 -11.97
C LYS A 75 -0.25 -5.31 -13.15
N LYS A 76 0.25 -4.06 -13.17
CA LYS A 76 -0.09 -3.04 -14.19
C LYS A 76 -1.57 -2.65 -14.24
N SER A 77 -2.34 -2.91 -13.19
CA SER A 77 -3.73 -2.50 -13.06
C SER A 77 -3.99 -1.91 -11.67
N THR A 78 -5.07 -1.15 -11.55
CA THR A 78 -5.61 -0.73 -10.25
C THR A 78 -6.54 -1.79 -9.66
N THR A 79 -7.01 -2.76 -10.44
CA THR A 79 -7.95 -3.80 -10.00
C THR A 79 -7.42 -4.58 -8.80
N CYS A 80 -8.22 -4.70 -7.74
CA CYS A 80 -7.93 -5.54 -6.58
C CYS A 80 -7.56 -6.96 -7.01
N MET A 81 -6.48 -7.53 -6.47
CA MET A 81 -5.98 -8.84 -6.89
C MET A 81 -6.94 -10.01 -6.63
N TYR A 82 -7.92 -9.83 -5.73
CA TYR A 82 -8.95 -10.84 -5.44
C TYR A 82 -10.19 -10.72 -6.33
N PHE A 83 -10.25 -9.76 -7.24
CA PHE A 83 -11.37 -9.58 -8.15
C PHE A 83 -11.05 -10.17 -9.54
N ASN A 84 -11.89 -11.10 -9.98
CA ASN A 84 -11.92 -11.59 -11.35
C ASN A 84 -12.91 -10.72 -12.14
N GLU A 85 -12.41 -10.00 -13.14
CA GLU A 85 -13.21 -9.10 -13.96
C GLU A 85 -14.16 -9.83 -14.91
N MET A 86 -13.77 -11.00 -15.43
CA MET A 86 -14.57 -11.80 -16.36
C MET A 86 -15.81 -12.35 -15.68
N ASP A 87 -15.63 -12.96 -14.52
CA ASP A 87 -16.68 -13.62 -13.77
C ASP A 87 -17.39 -12.67 -12.78
N LYS A 88 -16.89 -11.42 -12.67
CA LYS A 88 -17.32 -10.42 -11.68
C LYS A 88 -17.36 -10.98 -10.26
N GLN A 89 -16.36 -11.78 -9.91
CA GLN A 89 -16.31 -12.52 -8.66
C GLN A 89 -15.14 -12.06 -7.79
N CYS A 90 -15.37 -11.95 -6.48
CA CYS A 90 -14.30 -11.83 -5.50
C CYS A 90 -14.01 -13.19 -4.90
N SER A 91 -12.76 -13.66 -4.97
CA SER A 91 -12.38 -14.99 -4.44
C SER A 91 -12.37 -15.06 -2.91
N ILE A 92 -12.45 -13.93 -2.22
CA ILE A 92 -12.61 -13.84 -0.76
C ILE A 92 -13.94 -13.16 -0.37
N TYR A 93 -15.00 -13.26 -1.19
CA TYR A 93 -16.25 -12.50 -0.99
C TYR A 93 -16.83 -12.62 0.44
N ASP A 94 -16.85 -13.83 0.99
CA ASP A 94 -17.40 -14.08 2.33
C ASP A 94 -16.49 -13.59 3.47
N HIS A 95 -15.20 -13.36 3.15
CA HIS A 95 -14.16 -12.91 4.07
C HIS A 95 -13.59 -11.55 3.67
N ARG A 96 -14.37 -10.74 2.95
CA ARG A 96 -13.94 -9.42 2.48
C ARG A 96 -13.52 -8.53 3.65
N PRO A 97 -12.53 -7.65 3.49
CA PRO A 97 -12.19 -6.67 4.53
C PRO A 97 -13.34 -5.73 4.86
N ILE A 98 -13.28 -5.08 6.01
CA ILE A 98 -14.36 -4.27 6.57
C ILE A 98 -14.75 -3.12 5.63
N GLU A 99 -13.78 -2.44 4.98
CA GLU A 99 -14.11 -1.40 4.00
C GLU A 99 -14.96 -1.92 2.85
N CYS A 100 -14.72 -3.16 2.39
CA CYS A 100 -15.53 -3.78 1.35
C CYS A 100 -16.93 -4.19 1.84
N ARG A 101 -17.09 -4.51 3.13
CA ARG A 101 -18.39 -4.82 3.74
C ARG A 101 -19.20 -3.56 4.02
N THR A 102 -18.52 -2.48 4.40
CA THR A 102 -19.13 -1.19 4.77
C THR A 102 -19.40 -0.29 3.56
N LEU A 103 -18.77 -0.55 2.41
CA LEU A 103 -18.98 0.23 1.20
C LEU A 103 -20.39 0.03 0.63
N GLU A 104 -21.23 1.04 0.80
CA GLU A 104 -22.51 1.19 0.13
C GLU A 104 -22.36 2.16 -1.05
N CYS A 105 -22.49 1.67 -2.28
CA CYS A 105 -22.33 2.51 -3.49
C CYS A 105 -23.35 3.65 -3.61
N TRP A 106 -24.46 3.56 -2.85
CA TRP A 106 -25.53 4.55 -2.81
C TRP A 106 -25.45 5.50 -1.61
N ASN A 107 -24.61 5.21 -0.60
CA ASN A 107 -24.44 6.03 0.60
C ASN A 107 -23.10 5.80 1.29
N THR A 108 -22.11 6.65 1.02
CA THR A 108 -20.72 6.45 1.49
C THR A 108 -20.47 6.85 2.95
N ARG A 109 -21.47 7.38 3.68
CA ARG A 109 -21.27 7.90 5.06
C ARG A 109 -20.61 6.90 6.00
N ALA A 110 -20.99 5.63 5.93
CA ALA A 110 -20.47 4.61 6.84
C ALA A 110 -18.97 4.39 6.64
N ILE A 111 -18.52 4.24 5.38
CA ILE A 111 -17.11 4.02 5.06
C ILE A 111 -16.28 5.29 5.32
N GLU A 112 -16.82 6.47 5.04
CA GLU A 112 -16.18 7.76 5.34
C GLU A 112 -15.91 7.91 6.84
N SER A 113 -16.89 7.55 7.68
CA SER A 113 -16.78 7.70 9.15
C SER A 113 -15.66 6.87 9.77
N MET A 114 -15.25 5.78 9.12
CA MET A 114 -14.20 4.88 9.60
C MET A 114 -12.87 5.05 8.86
N TYR A 115 -12.82 5.80 7.76
CA TYR A 115 -11.70 5.83 6.81
C TYR A 115 -10.31 6.07 7.44
N SER A 116 -10.19 6.88 8.49
CA SER A 116 -8.91 7.17 9.14
C SER A 116 -8.76 6.55 10.54
N ARG A 117 -9.70 5.70 10.97
CA ARG A 117 -9.76 5.16 12.33
C ARG A 117 -9.35 3.70 12.37
N ASN A 118 -8.80 3.25 13.50
CA ASN A 118 -8.53 1.83 13.80
C ASN A 118 -7.83 1.05 12.67
N ARG A 119 -6.82 1.67 12.04
CA ARG A 119 -6.01 1.07 10.98
C ARG A 119 -5.09 -0.02 11.53
N LEU A 120 -4.97 -1.13 10.81
CA LEU A 120 -3.92 -2.11 11.12
C LEU A 120 -2.54 -1.55 10.78
N THR A 121 -1.55 -1.92 11.58
CA THR A 121 -0.13 -1.57 11.39
C THR A 121 0.70 -2.85 11.23
N ARG A 122 1.88 -2.73 10.58
CA ARG A 122 2.86 -3.81 10.49
C ARG A 122 3.24 -4.31 11.88
N LYS A 123 3.43 -3.40 12.84
CA LYS A 123 3.75 -3.72 14.24
C LYS A 123 2.71 -4.63 14.89
N MET A 124 1.41 -4.36 14.65
CA MET A 124 0.34 -5.20 15.20
C MET A 124 0.36 -6.61 14.59
N LEU A 125 0.59 -6.73 13.29
CA LEU A 125 0.59 -8.02 12.58
C LEU A 125 1.84 -8.85 12.86
N LEU A 126 3.00 -8.19 12.95
CA LEU A 126 4.30 -8.83 13.14
C LEU A 126 4.70 -9.02 14.60
N LYS A 127 3.85 -8.68 15.57
CA LYS A 127 4.16 -8.75 17.01
C LYS A 127 4.75 -10.10 17.46
N LYS A 128 4.35 -11.20 16.81
CA LYS A 128 4.83 -12.56 17.12
C LYS A 128 6.17 -12.92 16.46
N VAL A 129 6.68 -12.07 15.56
CA VAL A 129 7.90 -12.30 14.77
C VAL A 129 8.80 -11.06 14.90
N GLY A 130 9.42 -10.89 16.07
CA GLY A 130 10.14 -9.68 16.47
C GLY A 130 11.21 -9.22 15.46
N TRP A 131 12.00 -10.15 14.91
CA TRP A 131 13.04 -9.82 13.94
C TRP A 131 12.51 -9.19 12.64
N LEU A 132 11.26 -9.49 12.23
CA LEU A 132 10.65 -8.82 11.08
C LEU A 132 10.29 -7.37 11.40
N ILE A 133 9.90 -7.07 12.65
CA ILE A 133 9.66 -5.69 13.10
C ILE A 133 10.99 -4.92 13.09
N GLU A 134 12.07 -5.52 13.57
CA GLU A 134 13.40 -4.88 13.58
C GLU A 134 13.87 -4.52 12.17
N LEU A 135 13.63 -5.39 11.18
CA LEU A 135 13.92 -5.09 9.77
C LEU A 135 13.08 -3.91 9.25
N VAL A 136 11.79 -3.88 9.61
CA VAL A 136 10.89 -2.77 9.24
C VAL A 136 11.38 -1.46 9.85
N GLU A 137 11.68 -1.46 11.15
CA GLU A 137 12.14 -0.26 11.87
C GLU A 137 13.49 0.24 11.36
N THR A 138 14.42 -0.68 11.07
CA THR A 138 15.72 -0.36 10.44
C THR A 138 15.51 0.29 9.08
N HIS A 139 14.66 -0.30 8.23
CA HIS A 139 14.36 0.24 6.91
C HIS A 139 13.69 1.62 7.02
N GLU A 140 12.73 1.82 7.92
CA GLU A 140 12.08 3.12 8.12
C GLU A 140 13.05 4.20 8.60
N SER A 141 14.01 3.86 9.46
CA SER A 141 15.05 4.79 9.93
C SER A 141 15.95 5.27 8.79
N GLU A 142 16.42 4.35 7.94
CA GLU A 142 17.35 4.69 6.87
C GLU A 142 16.66 5.31 5.65
N CYS A 143 15.48 4.79 5.30
CA CYS A 143 14.71 5.13 4.09
C CYS A 143 13.54 6.06 4.37
N GLY A 144 13.55 6.80 5.48
CA GLY A 144 12.45 7.67 5.92
C GLY A 144 12.11 8.77 4.90
N LEU A 145 10.81 8.99 4.68
CA LEU A 145 10.34 9.92 3.63
C LEU A 145 10.65 11.38 3.95
N ASP A 146 10.75 11.75 5.23
CA ASP A 146 11.12 13.11 5.64
C ASP A 146 12.57 13.44 5.24
N LYS A 147 13.49 12.47 5.41
CA LYS A 147 14.89 12.57 4.96
C LYS A 147 14.97 12.72 3.44
N ILE A 148 14.18 11.93 2.71
CA ILE A 148 14.11 11.99 1.24
C ILE A 148 13.58 13.34 0.77
N GLN A 149 12.51 13.85 1.39
CA GLN A 149 11.95 15.17 1.06
C GLN A 149 12.98 16.28 1.26
N HIS A 150 13.75 16.24 2.35
CA HIS A 150 14.81 17.21 2.60
C HIS A 150 15.87 17.18 1.48
N LEU A 151 16.39 16.01 1.14
CA LEU A 151 17.38 15.85 0.08
C LEU A 151 16.86 16.27 -1.30
N VAL A 152 15.57 16.03 -1.59
CA VAL A 152 14.95 16.52 -2.83
C VAL A 152 14.95 18.05 -2.86
N ASN A 153 14.58 18.70 -1.76
CA ASN A 153 14.57 20.16 -1.68
C ASN A 153 15.99 20.74 -1.80
N ASP A 154 16.99 20.13 -1.16
CA ASP A 154 18.39 20.58 -1.24
C ASP A 154 18.92 20.45 -2.66
N ARG A 155 18.59 19.34 -3.34
CA ARG A 155 18.89 19.14 -4.76
C ARG A 155 18.26 20.22 -5.64
N GLU A 156 17.01 20.59 -5.39
CA GLU A 156 16.33 21.67 -6.12
C GLU A 156 16.95 23.05 -5.84
N ALA A 157 17.48 23.24 -4.64
CA ALA A 157 18.24 24.44 -4.25
C ALA A 157 19.67 24.47 -4.82
N GLY A 158 20.10 23.42 -5.53
CA GLY A 158 21.39 23.36 -6.21
C GLY A 158 22.53 22.74 -5.39
N ASP A 159 22.22 22.02 -4.31
CA ASP A 159 23.24 21.28 -3.56
C ASP A 159 23.82 20.12 -4.41
N PRO A 160 25.12 20.14 -4.74
CA PRO A 160 25.75 19.07 -5.51
C PRO A 160 25.81 17.73 -4.77
N GLY A 161 25.78 17.71 -3.43
CA GLY A 161 25.83 16.50 -2.61
C GLY A 161 24.50 15.74 -2.57
N ALA A 162 23.38 16.47 -2.57
CA ALA A 162 22.04 15.90 -2.40
C ALA A 162 21.66 14.83 -3.45
N SER A 163 22.13 14.98 -4.70
CA SER A 163 21.90 13.95 -5.74
C SER A 163 22.65 12.65 -5.46
N ILE A 164 23.86 12.74 -4.88
CA ILE A 164 24.67 11.58 -4.51
C ILE A 164 23.98 10.85 -3.34
N ASP A 165 23.53 11.60 -2.34
CA ASP A 165 22.88 11.05 -1.16
C ASP A 165 21.54 10.37 -1.50
N LEU A 166 20.73 10.96 -2.40
CA LEU A 166 19.52 10.32 -2.92
C LEU A 166 19.84 8.99 -3.62
N MET A 167 20.90 8.96 -4.42
CA MET A 167 21.34 7.73 -5.10
C MET A 167 21.81 6.67 -4.10
N GLN A 168 22.53 7.07 -3.06
CA GLN A 168 22.93 6.17 -1.97
C GLN A 168 21.71 5.57 -1.25
N LEU A 169 20.67 6.36 -0.96
CA LEU A 169 19.43 5.85 -0.36
C LEU A 169 18.70 4.86 -1.26
N ILE A 170 18.63 5.12 -2.56
CA ILE A 170 18.02 4.20 -3.53
C ILE A 170 18.79 2.86 -3.56
N ASN A 171 20.13 2.93 -3.58
CA ASN A 171 20.97 1.74 -3.56
C ASN A 171 20.85 1.00 -2.22
N TYR A 172 20.78 1.71 -1.11
CA TYR A 172 20.54 1.13 0.21
C TYR A 172 19.23 0.34 0.23
N ASP A 173 18.10 0.93 -0.20
CA ASP A 173 16.80 0.24 -0.26
C ASP A 173 16.87 -1.03 -1.13
N LEU A 174 17.52 -0.95 -2.30
CA LEU A 174 17.69 -2.09 -3.19
C LEU A 174 18.52 -3.21 -2.54
N HIS A 175 19.68 -2.87 -1.99
CA HIS A 175 20.56 -3.84 -1.34
C HIS A 175 19.93 -4.45 -0.09
N PHE A 176 19.24 -3.64 0.71
CA PHE A 176 18.52 -4.09 1.90
C PHE A 176 17.45 -5.12 1.54
N ARG A 177 16.63 -4.84 0.53
CA ARG A 177 15.62 -5.76 0.01
C ARG A 177 16.23 -7.09 -0.46
N ASN A 178 17.33 -7.03 -1.22
CA ASN A 178 18.02 -8.24 -1.69
C ASN A 178 18.58 -9.07 -0.53
N LEU A 179 19.23 -8.42 0.44
CA LEU A 179 19.79 -9.09 1.61
C LEU A 179 18.71 -9.79 2.43
N VAL A 180 17.55 -9.15 2.62
CA VAL A 180 16.41 -9.74 3.36
C VAL A 180 15.85 -10.96 2.64
N MET A 181 15.76 -10.94 1.30
CA MET A 181 15.36 -12.13 0.54
C MET A 181 16.38 -13.27 0.68
N GLU A 182 17.66 -12.99 0.44
CA GLU A 182 18.71 -14.00 0.41
C GLU A 182 19.00 -14.60 1.79
N LYS A 183 19.16 -13.76 2.81
CA LYS A 183 19.54 -14.18 4.17
C LYS A 183 18.34 -14.51 5.03
N GLY A 184 17.26 -13.74 4.90
CA GLY A 184 16.02 -13.94 5.65
C GLY A 184 15.12 -15.02 5.05
N LYS A 185 15.41 -15.52 3.84
CA LYS A 185 14.57 -16.46 3.08
C LYS A 185 13.13 -15.96 2.93
N ILE A 186 12.97 -14.65 2.79
CA ILE A 186 11.69 -13.98 2.65
C ILE A 186 11.28 -13.96 1.18
N ALA A 187 10.03 -14.32 0.89
CA ALA A 187 9.47 -14.29 -0.45
C ALA A 187 9.43 -12.85 -1.01
N LEU A 188 9.65 -12.69 -2.32
CA LEU A 188 9.63 -11.39 -2.99
C LEU A 188 8.31 -10.63 -2.74
N GLU A 189 7.20 -11.36 -2.73
CA GLU A 189 5.86 -10.83 -2.52
C GLU A 189 5.65 -10.25 -1.12
N MET A 190 6.43 -10.67 -0.13
CA MET A 190 6.39 -10.10 1.22
C MET A 190 7.05 -8.72 1.30
N LEU A 191 7.95 -8.39 0.37
CA LEU A 191 8.72 -7.14 0.47
C LEU A 191 7.85 -5.89 0.36
N ASP A 192 6.77 -5.93 -0.42
CA ASP A 192 5.84 -4.80 -0.50
C ASP A 192 5.07 -4.58 0.81
N PHE A 193 4.78 -5.67 1.53
CA PHE A 193 4.22 -5.59 2.88
C PHE A 193 5.26 -5.06 3.86
N LEU A 194 6.48 -5.59 3.87
CA LEU A 194 7.51 -5.20 4.82
C LEU A 194 8.04 -3.78 4.61
N PHE A 195 8.32 -3.39 3.37
CA PHE A 195 9.09 -2.17 3.06
C PHE A 195 8.35 -1.21 2.12
N GLY A 196 7.08 -1.50 1.81
CA GLY A 196 6.32 -0.73 0.84
C GLY A 196 6.92 -0.80 -0.57
N ARG A 197 6.55 0.19 -1.39
CA ARG A 197 7.08 0.33 -2.76
C ARG A 197 8.59 0.62 -2.73
N PRO A 198 9.37 0.15 -3.71
CA PRO A 198 10.79 0.50 -3.80
C PRO A 198 10.99 2.01 -3.79
N LEU A 199 12.04 2.49 -3.12
CA LEU A 199 12.31 3.92 -3.01
C LEU A 199 12.43 4.59 -4.38
N SER A 200 13.02 3.91 -5.36
CA SER A 200 13.10 4.43 -6.72
C SER A 200 11.74 4.74 -7.32
N VAL A 201 10.72 3.94 -7.00
CA VAL A 201 9.34 4.16 -7.47
C VAL A 201 8.74 5.35 -6.73
N ILE A 202 8.91 5.44 -5.41
CA ILE A 202 8.35 6.54 -4.62
C ILE A 202 8.99 7.87 -5.02
N ILE A 203 10.33 7.94 -5.07
CA ILE A 203 11.09 9.14 -5.48
C ILE A 203 10.63 9.63 -6.85
N SER A 204 10.50 8.73 -7.82
CA SER A 204 10.05 9.08 -9.16
C SER A 204 8.59 9.56 -9.20
N THR A 205 7.68 8.88 -8.50
CA THR A 205 6.24 9.15 -8.61
C THR A 205 5.74 10.30 -7.72
N GLN A 206 6.35 10.49 -6.55
CA GLN A 206 5.94 11.52 -5.59
C GLN A 206 6.72 12.82 -5.78
N PHE A 207 8.02 12.75 -6.10
CA PHE A 207 8.90 13.92 -6.17
C PHE A 207 9.31 14.29 -7.59
N GLY A 208 8.90 13.52 -8.61
CA GLY A 208 9.21 13.81 -10.01
C GLY A 208 10.70 13.67 -10.38
N VAL A 209 11.53 13.11 -9.50
CA VAL A 209 12.96 12.94 -9.74
C VAL A 209 13.17 11.74 -10.69
N LYS A 210 13.78 11.99 -11.84
CA LYS A 210 14.16 10.94 -12.79
C LYS A 210 15.34 10.14 -12.25
N ILE A 211 15.25 8.81 -12.37
CA ILE A 211 16.28 7.89 -11.91
C ILE A 211 16.79 7.11 -13.12
N ASP A 212 18.02 7.39 -13.51
CA ASP A 212 18.69 6.66 -14.59
C ASP A 212 19.35 5.41 -14.00
N LYS A 213 18.82 4.25 -14.35
CA LYS A 213 19.49 2.99 -14.04
C LYS A 213 20.69 2.85 -14.97
N LYS A 214 21.90 3.04 -14.46
CA LYS A 214 23.08 2.52 -15.15
C LYS A 214 22.89 1.00 -15.26
N LYS A 215 23.04 0.44 -16.47
CA LYS A 215 23.15 -1.01 -16.63
C LYS A 215 24.30 -1.47 -15.74
N PRO A 216 24.18 -2.60 -15.02
CA PRO A 216 25.33 -3.15 -14.33
C PRO A 216 26.42 -3.35 -15.40
N ASP A 217 27.60 -2.77 -15.16
CA ASP A 217 28.76 -3.01 -16.00
C ASP A 217 29.00 -4.52 -15.99
N SER A 218 28.85 -5.14 -17.15
CA SER A 218 29.20 -6.54 -17.38
C SER A 218 30.70 -6.66 -17.18
N PHE A 219 31.13 -7.23 -16.05
CA PHE A 219 32.47 -7.77 -15.87
C PHE A 219 32.69 -8.98 -16.77
#